data_AF-A0A8H3N228-F1
#
_entry.id   AF-A0A8H3N228-F1
#
_cell.length_a   1.000
_cell.length_b   1.000
_cell.length_c   1.000
_cell.angle_alpha   90.00
_cell.angle_beta   90.00
_cell.angle_gamma   90.00
#
_symmetry.space_group_name_H-M   'P 1'
#
loop_
_entity.id
_entity.type
_entity.pdbx_description
1 polymer ?
#
loop_
_entity_poly.entity_id
_entity_poly.type
_entity_poly.pdbx_seq_one_letter_code
_entity_poly.pdbx_strand_id
1 'polypeptide(L)'
;MTDIEKIANLIKSGQVHQIVVLVGAGISTAAGIPDFRSPETGIYDRLKPLKLPYPEAIFHINYFRHTPEPFYAIARARHPRNLKPTITHAFLALLAKKNLLHFVFTQNIDGLELDAGVPGEKILNTHGSWRTQRCWKCETPYPDDLMKHAINTGTVPYCQVPDCGGAVKPDVVFFGQSLPAEFCEKEKKVSEADMMLVMGTSLKVAPCSRLPRLAREGVPRVLVNRETAGDFGKRAEDVYILGECDDGVRKLADALGWTEEMESLWKAAVAAKEAAQEDWGEEESLDELIDKYAETLTDARKISDGHKRMLENHLETKFADVLNKSRYVRQSITRDASANSTGSGKSTLAKLVCSAYPSFTRLSIDAYIYSHHGLYNVDYPKEHYEKYLDEAEAALKQQLVHILEHGNSNVILDFSFAFRQVRDEWKALISESGGRWVLVYLDADPTEIRRRVAARNALTEKDGDSAFYLTEDVLERYLSGFERPVGEGEIVINVD
;
A
#
# COMPACT_ATOMS: atom_id res chain seq x y z
N MET A 1 -23.21 12.52 41.04
CA MET A 1 -23.39 11.43 40.08
C MET A 1 -22.26 11.48 39.08
N THR A 2 -21.41 10.47 39.05
CA THR A 2 -20.31 10.37 38.08
C THR A 2 -20.86 10.23 36.66
N ASP A 3 -20.05 10.50 35.62
CA ASP A 3 -20.55 10.35 34.25
C ASP A 3 -20.89 8.90 33.90
N ILE A 4 -20.18 7.93 34.49
CA ILE A 4 -20.50 6.50 34.38
C ILE A 4 -21.87 6.20 35.02
N GLU A 5 -22.15 6.73 36.21
CA GLU A 5 -23.45 6.56 36.86
C GLU A 5 -24.60 7.19 36.05
N LYS A 6 -24.36 8.33 35.37
CA LYS A 6 -25.35 8.94 34.47
C LYS A 6 -25.72 7.98 33.34
N ILE A 7 -24.71 7.42 32.66
CA ILE A 7 -24.92 6.46 31.56
C ILE A 7 -25.60 5.19 32.06
N ALA A 8 -25.14 4.64 33.18
CA ALA A 8 -25.75 3.46 33.78
C ALA A 8 -27.23 3.69 34.15
N ASN A 9 -27.58 4.89 34.64
CA ASN A 9 -28.96 5.24 34.96
C ASN A 9 -29.83 5.40 33.71
N LEU A 10 -29.31 5.95 32.60
CA LEU A 10 -30.04 6.01 31.33
C LEU A 10 -30.40 4.60 30.83
N ILE A 11 -29.44 3.67 30.91
CA ILE A 11 -29.67 2.25 30.55
C ILE A 11 -30.66 1.59 31.51
N LYS A 12 -30.45 1.71 32.83
CA LYS A 12 -31.31 1.07 33.85
C LYS A 12 -32.74 1.60 33.87
N SER A 13 -32.94 2.89 33.59
CA SER A 13 -34.26 3.51 33.54
C SER A 13 -35.06 3.12 32.29
N GLY A 14 -34.45 2.42 31.33
CA GLY A 14 -35.09 2.07 30.08
C GLY A 14 -35.27 3.25 29.14
N GLN A 15 -34.43 4.29 29.24
CA GLN A 15 -34.38 5.35 28.22
C GLN A 15 -33.53 4.96 27.02
N VAL A 16 -32.74 3.88 27.17
CA VAL A 16 -31.83 3.34 26.15
C VAL A 16 -32.25 1.90 25.86
N HIS A 17 -32.48 1.62 24.59
CA HIS A 17 -32.97 0.35 24.04
C HIS A 17 -32.15 -0.09 22.83
N GLN A 18 -31.49 0.83 22.11
CA GLN A 18 -30.78 0.57 20.86
C GLN A 18 -29.39 1.20 20.86
N ILE A 19 -28.44 0.45 21.40
CA ILE A 19 -27.03 0.86 21.49
C ILE A 19 -26.32 0.46 20.21
N VAL A 20 -25.73 1.44 19.52
CA VAL A 20 -24.76 1.18 18.45
C VAL A 20 -23.36 1.32 18.98
N VAL A 21 -22.50 0.39 18.61
CA VAL A 21 -21.12 0.32 19.07
C VAL A 21 -20.16 0.46 17.90
N LEU A 22 -19.15 1.31 18.05
CA LEU A 22 -17.97 1.35 17.17
C LEU A 22 -16.75 0.91 17.97
N VAL A 23 -16.07 -0.14 17.51
CA VAL A 23 -14.86 -0.65 18.16
C VAL A 23 -13.64 -0.59 17.24
N GLY A 24 -12.45 -0.60 17.83
CA GLY A 24 -11.17 -0.71 17.13
C GLY A 24 -10.13 -1.45 17.97
N ALA A 25 -8.87 -1.41 17.54
CA ALA A 25 -7.82 -2.30 18.04
C ALA A 25 -7.59 -2.22 19.55
N GLY A 26 -7.93 -1.09 20.18
CA GLY A 26 -7.80 -0.88 21.62
C GLY A 26 -8.65 -1.83 22.48
N ILE A 27 -9.70 -2.45 21.94
CA ILE A 27 -10.48 -3.47 22.69
C ILE A 27 -9.79 -4.84 22.71
N SER A 28 -8.81 -5.06 21.84
CA SER A 28 -8.10 -6.33 21.65
C SER A 28 -6.64 -6.28 22.15
N THR A 29 -6.16 -5.15 22.67
CA THR A 29 -4.78 -5.03 23.20
C THR A 29 -4.52 -6.00 24.35
N ALA A 30 -5.49 -6.20 25.25
CA ALA A 30 -5.40 -7.16 26.35
C ALA A 30 -5.37 -8.63 25.88
N ALA A 31 -5.79 -8.90 24.64
CA ALA A 31 -5.64 -10.23 24.01
C ALA A 31 -4.24 -10.48 23.46
N GLY A 32 -3.33 -9.50 23.55
CA GLY A 32 -1.95 -9.61 23.07
C GLY A 32 -1.76 -9.22 21.61
N ILE A 33 -2.71 -8.51 20.99
CA ILE A 33 -2.51 -7.97 19.64
C ILE A 33 -1.44 -6.88 19.69
N PRO A 34 -0.28 -7.07 19.04
CA PRO A 34 0.73 -6.04 18.93
C PRO A 34 0.21 -4.92 18.04
N ASP A 35 0.55 -3.68 18.38
CA ASP A 35 0.15 -2.57 17.55
C ASP A 35 0.97 -2.52 16.24
N PHE A 36 0.46 -1.79 15.25
CA PHE A 36 1.13 -1.67 13.96
C PHE A 36 2.28 -0.67 13.99
N ARG A 37 2.23 0.32 14.88
CA ARG A 37 2.94 1.61 14.74
C ARG A 37 3.89 1.96 15.88
N SER A 38 3.91 1.22 16.99
CA SER A 38 4.83 1.56 18.08
C SER A 38 6.28 1.43 17.61
N PRO A 39 7.16 2.38 17.96
CA PRO A 39 8.58 2.22 17.74
C PRO A 39 9.11 0.93 18.37
N GLU A 40 10.03 0.26 17.68
CA GLU A 40 10.76 -0.97 18.09
C GLU A 40 9.90 -2.24 18.22
N THR A 41 8.66 -2.10 18.67
CA THR A 41 7.76 -3.21 18.98
C THR A 41 6.68 -3.42 17.91
N GLY A 42 6.32 -2.36 17.19
CA GLY A 42 5.27 -2.33 16.19
C GLY A 42 5.64 -3.08 14.92
N ILE A 43 4.61 -3.62 14.25
CA ILE A 43 4.79 -4.47 13.07
C ILE A 43 5.65 -3.80 12.00
N TYR A 44 5.38 -2.52 11.71
CA TYR A 44 6.06 -1.79 10.64
C TYR A 44 7.58 -1.68 10.83
N ASP A 45 8.04 -1.55 12.07
CA ASP A 45 9.47 -1.50 12.35
C ASP A 45 10.15 -2.86 12.18
N ARG A 46 9.45 -3.94 12.55
CA ARG A 46 9.96 -5.31 12.38
C ARG A 46 10.08 -5.73 10.91
N LEU A 47 9.27 -5.15 10.02
CA LEU A 47 9.27 -5.47 8.58
C LEU A 47 10.43 -4.84 7.79
N LYS A 48 11.29 -4.04 8.42
CA LYS A 48 12.44 -3.39 7.75
C LYS A 48 13.33 -4.35 6.94
N PRO A 49 13.64 -5.58 7.39
CA PRO A 49 14.45 -6.52 6.61
C PRO A 49 13.83 -6.93 5.26
N LEU A 50 12.49 -6.82 5.11
CA LEU A 50 11.78 -7.14 3.87
C LEU A 50 11.95 -6.09 2.75
N LYS A 51 12.62 -4.96 3.03
CA LYS A 51 12.90 -3.86 2.07
C LYS A 51 11.64 -3.39 1.32
N LEU A 52 10.52 -3.30 2.04
CA LEU A 52 9.26 -2.75 1.51
C LEU A 52 9.46 -1.28 1.09
N PRO A 53 8.75 -0.79 0.06
CA PRO A 53 8.88 0.61 -0.37
C PRO A 53 8.43 1.60 0.72
N TYR A 54 7.50 1.18 1.56
CA TYR A 54 7.08 1.82 2.81
C TYR A 54 6.41 0.73 3.67
N PRO A 55 6.36 0.87 5.00
CA PRO A 55 5.93 -0.23 5.87
C PRO A 55 4.49 -0.72 5.62
N GLU A 56 3.57 0.18 5.26
CA GLU A 56 2.16 -0.15 4.97
C GLU A 56 1.98 -0.91 3.65
N ALA A 57 3.01 -1.00 2.79
CA ALA A 57 2.90 -1.56 1.45
C ALA A 57 2.42 -3.02 1.47
N ILE A 58 2.83 -3.80 2.46
CA ILE A 58 2.41 -5.19 2.62
C ILE A 58 0.89 -5.38 2.76
N PHE A 59 0.18 -4.34 3.22
CA PHE A 59 -1.27 -4.30 3.37
C PHE A 59 -1.94 -3.41 2.32
N HIS A 60 -1.24 -3.04 1.25
CA HIS A 60 -1.79 -2.25 0.14
C HIS A 60 -2.16 -3.17 -1.03
N ILE A 61 -3.38 -3.04 -1.57
CA ILE A 61 -3.89 -3.97 -2.60
C ILE A 61 -3.05 -3.94 -3.89
N ASN A 62 -2.64 -2.74 -4.31
CA ASN A 62 -1.74 -2.58 -5.46
C ASN A 62 -0.35 -3.17 -5.22
N TYR A 63 0.12 -3.33 -3.99
CA TYR A 63 1.36 -4.05 -3.75
C TYR A 63 1.08 -5.56 -3.77
N PHE A 64 0.11 -6.01 -2.99
CA PHE A 64 -0.28 -7.42 -2.87
C PHE A 64 -0.60 -8.09 -4.20
N ARG A 65 -1.34 -7.41 -5.09
CA ARG A 65 -1.76 -8.00 -6.37
C ARG A 65 -0.60 -8.36 -7.30
N HIS A 66 0.57 -7.78 -7.08
CA HIS A 66 1.77 -8.06 -7.86
C HIS A 66 2.89 -8.69 -7.04
N THR A 67 2.92 -8.47 -5.73
CA THR A 67 3.92 -9.02 -4.80
C THR A 67 3.23 -9.54 -3.54
N PRO A 68 2.50 -10.67 -3.65
CA PRO A 68 1.81 -11.29 -2.52
C PRO A 68 2.77 -12.03 -1.57
N GLU A 69 4.00 -12.34 -1.99
CA GLU A 69 4.96 -13.18 -1.25
C GLU A 69 5.31 -12.61 0.14
N PRO A 70 5.63 -11.30 0.31
CA PRO A 70 5.92 -10.76 1.63
C PRO A 70 4.76 -10.89 2.62
N PHE A 71 3.52 -10.76 2.13
CA PHE A 71 2.33 -10.94 2.97
C PHE A 71 2.25 -12.38 3.47
N TYR A 72 2.40 -13.36 2.57
CA TYR A 72 2.34 -14.78 2.92
C TYR A 72 3.52 -15.28 3.74
N ALA A 73 4.69 -14.66 3.60
CA ALA A 73 5.87 -14.93 4.42
C ALA A 73 5.59 -14.67 5.92
N ILE A 74 4.81 -13.63 6.23
CA ILE A 74 4.51 -13.26 7.63
C ILE A 74 3.10 -13.68 8.08
N ALA A 75 2.23 -14.12 7.17
CA ALA A 75 0.83 -14.41 7.46
C ALA A 75 0.66 -15.47 8.56
N ARG A 76 1.58 -16.44 8.66
CA ARG A 76 1.57 -17.48 9.69
C ARG A 76 1.65 -16.90 11.10
N ALA A 77 2.65 -16.05 11.37
CA ALA A 77 2.84 -15.41 12.69
C ALA A 77 1.78 -14.35 13.01
N ARG A 78 0.98 -13.93 12.01
CA ARG A 78 0.00 -12.85 12.14
C ARG A 78 -1.45 -13.32 12.09
N HIS A 79 -1.69 -14.60 11.83
CA HIS A 79 -3.03 -15.13 11.86
C HIS A 79 -3.56 -15.09 13.30
N PRO A 80 -4.76 -14.54 13.55
CA PRO A 80 -5.34 -14.38 14.90
C PRO A 80 -5.85 -15.70 15.50
N ARG A 81 -4.99 -16.74 15.52
CA ARG A 81 -5.35 -18.15 15.82
C ARG A 81 -5.70 -18.35 17.29
N ASN A 82 -4.87 -17.78 18.16
CA ASN A 82 -4.86 -18.05 19.60
C ASN A 82 -5.32 -16.85 20.44
N LEU A 83 -5.81 -15.80 19.77
CA LEU A 83 -6.36 -14.65 20.47
C LEU A 83 -7.65 -15.03 21.17
N LYS A 84 -7.76 -14.62 22.43
CA LYS A 84 -8.92 -14.87 23.27
C LYS A 84 -9.74 -13.58 23.39
N PRO A 85 -11.08 -13.66 23.39
CA PRO A 85 -11.90 -12.48 23.62
C PRO A 85 -11.55 -11.78 24.94
N THR A 86 -11.61 -10.46 24.95
CA THR A 86 -11.40 -9.64 26.15
C THR A 86 -12.71 -9.41 26.92
N ILE A 87 -12.63 -8.77 28.08
CA ILE A 87 -13.81 -8.35 28.85
C ILE A 87 -14.70 -7.42 28.03
N THR A 88 -14.08 -6.51 27.27
CA THR A 88 -14.81 -5.60 26.39
C THR A 88 -15.65 -6.36 25.36
N HIS A 89 -15.14 -7.46 24.79
CA HIS A 89 -15.92 -8.29 23.86
C HIS A 89 -17.09 -9.00 24.56
N ALA A 90 -16.86 -9.54 25.75
CA ALA A 90 -17.93 -10.16 26.54
C ALA A 90 -19.04 -9.18 26.93
N PHE A 91 -18.70 -7.91 27.17
CA PHE A 91 -19.69 -6.86 27.39
C PHE A 91 -20.57 -6.61 26.15
N LEU A 92 -20.02 -6.66 24.93
CA LEU A 92 -20.82 -6.59 23.69
C LEU A 92 -21.82 -7.75 23.61
N ALA A 93 -21.36 -8.96 23.91
CA ALA A 93 -22.22 -10.14 23.93
C ALA A 93 -23.32 -10.02 25.01
N LEU A 94 -22.99 -9.45 26.17
CA LEU A 94 -23.97 -9.18 27.21
C LEU A 94 -25.01 -8.13 26.79
N LEU A 95 -24.61 -7.06 26.09
CA LEU A 95 -25.55 -6.11 25.50
C LEU A 95 -26.51 -6.79 24.52
N ALA A 96 -26.02 -7.71 23.69
CA ALA A 96 -26.87 -8.50 22.80
C ALA A 96 -27.84 -9.38 23.60
N LYS A 97 -27.34 -10.11 24.61
CA LYS A 97 -28.15 -10.99 25.47
C LYS A 97 -29.24 -10.24 26.25
N LYS A 98 -28.99 -8.98 26.60
CA LYS A 98 -29.95 -8.08 27.25
C LYS A 98 -30.85 -7.33 26.26
N ASN A 99 -30.79 -7.64 24.97
CA ASN A 99 -31.56 -6.99 23.89
C ASN A 99 -31.33 -5.48 23.76
N LEU A 100 -30.16 -4.99 24.17
CA LEU A 100 -29.78 -3.57 24.07
C LEU A 100 -28.86 -3.30 22.88
N LEU A 101 -28.12 -4.30 22.40
CA LEU A 101 -27.25 -4.13 21.25
C LEU A 101 -28.06 -4.02 19.96
N HIS A 102 -27.98 -2.86 19.31
CA HIS A 102 -28.54 -2.65 17.98
C HIS A 102 -27.58 -3.13 16.90
N PHE A 103 -26.34 -2.64 16.93
CA PHE A 103 -25.34 -2.97 15.90
C PHE A 103 -23.91 -2.69 16.36
N VAL A 104 -22.95 -3.46 15.86
CA VAL A 104 -21.50 -3.30 16.10
C VAL A 104 -20.80 -3.03 14.78
N PHE A 105 -20.12 -1.90 14.69
CA PHE A 105 -19.12 -1.63 13.67
C PHE A 105 -17.76 -1.97 14.26
N THR A 106 -17.09 -2.99 13.74
CA THR A 106 -15.71 -3.29 14.15
C THR A 106 -14.73 -2.91 13.07
N GLN A 107 -13.69 -2.17 13.45
CA GLN A 107 -12.51 -1.91 12.62
C GLN A 107 -11.48 -3.04 12.73
N ASN A 108 -11.69 -3.98 13.64
CA ASN A 108 -10.81 -5.11 13.85
C ASN A 108 -11.08 -6.19 12.80
N ILE A 109 -10.07 -7.02 12.60
CA ILE A 109 -10.09 -8.15 11.66
C ILE A 109 -9.92 -9.49 12.38
N ASP A 110 -9.71 -9.45 13.69
CA ASP A 110 -9.43 -10.60 14.56
C ASP A 110 -10.64 -11.53 14.75
N GLY A 111 -11.86 -10.98 14.67
CA GLY A 111 -13.11 -11.73 14.77
C GLY A 111 -13.47 -12.15 16.19
N LEU A 112 -12.90 -11.50 17.21
CA LEU A 112 -13.12 -11.80 18.63
C LEU A 112 -14.53 -11.45 19.12
N GLU A 113 -15.24 -10.56 18.43
CA GLU A 113 -16.64 -10.23 18.73
C GLU A 113 -17.54 -11.46 18.55
N LEU A 114 -17.35 -12.20 17.46
CA LEU A 114 -18.05 -13.47 17.21
C LEU A 114 -17.64 -14.53 18.24
N ASP A 115 -16.35 -14.64 18.56
CA ASP A 115 -15.86 -15.59 19.57
C ASP A 115 -16.42 -15.31 20.96
N ALA A 116 -16.72 -14.05 21.29
CA ALA A 116 -17.40 -13.66 22.52
C ALA A 116 -18.91 -13.99 22.53
N GLY A 117 -19.48 -14.37 21.38
CA GLY A 117 -20.90 -14.69 21.24
C GLY A 117 -21.79 -13.51 20.84
N VAL A 118 -21.22 -12.44 20.26
CA VAL A 118 -22.04 -11.40 19.62
C VAL A 118 -22.71 -12.00 18.37
N PRO A 119 -24.03 -11.84 18.16
CA PRO A 119 -24.71 -12.38 16.98
C PRO A 119 -24.15 -11.78 15.69
N GLY A 120 -23.79 -12.63 14.73
CA GLY A 120 -23.08 -12.21 13.51
C GLY A 120 -23.87 -11.23 12.64
N GLU A 121 -25.20 -11.33 12.62
CA GLU A 121 -26.09 -10.42 11.92
C GLU A 121 -26.12 -8.99 12.51
N LYS A 122 -25.57 -8.80 13.71
CA LYS A 122 -25.40 -7.51 14.37
C LYS A 122 -24.01 -6.93 14.21
N ILE A 123 -23.11 -7.59 13.47
CA ILE A 123 -21.72 -7.17 13.32
C ILE A 123 -21.48 -6.79 11.87
N LEU A 124 -20.85 -5.63 11.67
CA LEU A 124 -20.18 -5.29 10.42
C LEU A 124 -18.67 -5.23 10.65
N ASN A 125 -17.96 -6.16 10.01
CA ASN A 125 -16.51 -6.15 9.90
C ASN A 125 -16.08 -5.09 8.88
N THR A 126 -15.95 -3.83 9.32
CA THR A 126 -15.73 -2.68 8.43
C THR A 126 -14.43 -2.78 7.63
N HIS A 127 -13.40 -3.41 8.20
CA HIS A 127 -12.14 -3.71 7.53
C HIS A 127 -12.01 -5.19 7.15
N GLY A 128 -13.14 -5.90 7.08
CA GLY A 128 -13.16 -7.31 6.71
C GLY A 128 -12.68 -8.23 7.83
N SER A 129 -12.37 -9.48 7.50
CA SER A 129 -12.05 -10.52 8.50
C SER A 129 -11.06 -11.54 7.98
N TRP A 130 -10.31 -12.16 8.90
CA TRP A 130 -9.47 -13.34 8.61
C TRP A 130 -10.27 -14.65 8.48
N ARG A 131 -11.58 -14.65 8.78
CA ARG A 131 -12.40 -15.87 8.81
C ARG A 131 -12.75 -16.44 7.44
N THR A 132 -12.62 -15.64 6.38
CA THR A 132 -12.94 -16.03 5.00
C THR A 132 -11.88 -15.50 4.06
N GLN A 133 -11.82 -16.07 2.85
CA GLN A 133 -10.85 -15.69 1.84
C GLN A 133 -11.43 -15.73 0.43
N ARG A 134 -10.95 -14.81 -0.41
CA ARG A 134 -11.36 -14.67 -1.81
C ARG A 134 -10.20 -14.28 -2.70
N CYS A 135 -10.33 -14.61 -3.99
CA CYS A 135 -9.44 -14.07 -5.00
C CYS A 135 -9.53 -12.54 -5.03
N TRP A 136 -8.40 -11.83 -5.04
CA TRP A 136 -8.42 -10.37 -5.12
C TRP A 136 -9.01 -9.85 -6.45
N LYS A 137 -8.91 -10.65 -7.52
CA LYS A 137 -9.26 -10.26 -8.89
C LYS A 137 -10.71 -10.55 -9.24
N CYS A 138 -11.20 -11.76 -8.97
CA CYS A 138 -12.57 -12.18 -9.34
C CYS A 138 -13.50 -12.40 -8.14
N GLU A 139 -13.03 -12.13 -6.91
CA GLU A 139 -13.81 -12.23 -5.67
C GLU A 139 -14.42 -13.62 -5.35
N THR A 140 -14.01 -14.64 -6.11
CA THR A 140 -14.45 -16.02 -5.90
C THR A 140 -13.93 -16.51 -4.54
N PRO A 141 -14.81 -17.06 -3.67
CA PRO A 141 -14.42 -17.70 -2.42
C PRO A 141 -13.36 -18.78 -2.64
N TYR A 142 -12.43 -18.88 -1.72
CA TYR A 142 -11.36 -19.87 -1.77
C TYR A 142 -11.49 -20.87 -0.62
N PRO A 143 -11.26 -22.18 -0.83
CA PRO A 143 -11.41 -23.19 0.22
C PRO A 143 -10.50 -22.97 1.44
N ASP A 144 -11.05 -23.21 2.64
CA ASP A 144 -10.36 -23.00 3.93
C ASP A 144 -9.12 -23.90 4.09
N ASP A 145 -9.22 -25.16 3.68
CA ASP A 145 -8.14 -26.15 3.74
C ASP A 145 -6.94 -25.74 2.88
N LEU A 146 -7.20 -25.23 1.67
CA LEU A 146 -6.16 -24.72 0.79
C LEU A 146 -5.53 -23.43 1.33
N MET A 147 -6.32 -22.54 1.93
CA MET A 147 -5.78 -21.33 2.57
C MET A 147 -4.92 -21.70 3.79
N LYS A 148 -5.39 -22.64 4.61
CA LYS A 148 -4.66 -23.16 5.76
C LYS A 148 -3.31 -23.73 5.35
N HIS A 149 -3.28 -24.54 4.29
CA HIS A 149 -2.04 -25.05 3.72
C HIS A 149 -1.09 -23.94 3.24
N ALA A 150 -1.63 -22.95 2.50
CA ALA A 150 -0.84 -21.83 1.98
C ALA A 150 -0.20 -21.01 3.10
N ILE A 151 -0.97 -20.64 4.14
CA ILE A 151 -0.45 -19.89 5.28
C ILE A 151 0.59 -20.70 6.06
N ASN A 152 0.41 -22.01 6.24
CA ASN A 152 1.37 -22.84 6.96
C ASN A 152 2.69 -23.05 6.21
N THR A 153 2.65 -23.06 4.90
CA THR A 153 3.83 -23.23 4.05
C THR A 153 4.47 -21.90 3.62
N GLY A 154 3.82 -20.76 3.93
CA GLY A 154 4.22 -19.45 3.43
C GLY A 154 4.08 -19.30 1.90
N THR A 155 3.31 -20.18 1.26
CA THR A 155 3.12 -20.16 -0.20
C THR A 155 1.98 -19.23 -0.58
N VAL A 156 2.06 -18.63 -1.78
CA VAL A 156 0.99 -17.78 -2.30
C VAL A 156 -0.12 -18.65 -2.90
N PRO A 157 -1.35 -18.60 -2.37
CA PRO A 157 -2.49 -19.27 -2.97
C PRO A 157 -2.99 -18.49 -4.19
N TYR A 158 -3.37 -19.21 -5.24
CA TYR A 158 -3.92 -18.63 -6.47
C TYR A 158 -5.32 -19.16 -6.75
N CYS A 159 -6.13 -18.33 -7.41
CA CYS A 159 -7.52 -18.62 -7.72
C CYS A 159 -7.68 -19.91 -8.52
N GLN A 160 -8.65 -20.73 -8.12
CA GLN A 160 -9.00 -22.00 -8.78
C GLN A 160 -9.86 -21.81 -10.05
N VAL A 161 -10.34 -20.58 -10.31
CA VAL A 161 -11.09 -20.28 -11.53
C VAL A 161 -10.12 -20.28 -12.72
N PRO A 162 -10.38 -21.08 -13.77
CA PRO A 162 -9.55 -21.09 -14.98
C PRO A 162 -9.33 -19.67 -15.53
N ASP A 163 -8.10 -19.40 -15.99
CA ASP A 163 -7.68 -18.12 -16.59
C ASP A 163 -7.75 -16.88 -15.67
N CYS A 164 -8.16 -17.01 -14.40
CA CYS A 164 -8.17 -15.88 -13.47
C CYS A 164 -6.73 -15.49 -13.08
N GLY A 165 -5.96 -16.45 -12.55
CA GLY A 165 -4.56 -16.27 -12.13
C GLY A 165 -4.34 -15.29 -10.98
N GLY A 166 -5.41 -14.78 -10.35
CA GLY A 166 -5.28 -13.82 -9.24
C GLY A 166 -4.89 -14.52 -7.94
N ALA A 167 -3.95 -13.92 -7.20
CA ALA A 167 -3.65 -14.35 -5.83
C ALA A 167 -4.91 -14.27 -4.96
N VAL A 168 -4.99 -15.15 -3.98
CA VAL A 168 -6.07 -15.18 -2.99
C VAL A 168 -5.54 -14.49 -1.75
N LYS A 169 -6.43 -13.79 -1.03
CA LYS A 169 -6.13 -13.23 0.28
C LYS A 169 -7.31 -13.48 1.23
N PRO A 170 -7.09 -13.41 2.55
CA PRO A 170 -8.19 -13.23 3.50
C PRO A 170 -9.07 -12.04 3.11
N ASP A 171 -10.33 -12.07 3.49
CA ASP A 171 -11.33 -11.02 3.26
C ASP A 171 -11.09 -9.79 4.14
N VAL A 172 -9.83 -9.47 4.42
CA VAL A 172 -9.36 -8.23 5.06
C VAL A 172 -9.28 -7.12 4.01
N VAL A 173 -9.80 -5.95 4.32
CA VAL A 173 -9.74 -4.76 3.46
C VAL A 173 -8.33 -4.20 3.48
N PHE A 174 -7.65 -4.24 2.34
CA PHE A 174 -6.32 -3.64 2.17
C PHE A 174 -6.44 -2.16 1.83
N PHE A 175 -5.36 -1.39 2.07
CA PHE A 175 -5.28 -0.01 1.60
C PHE A 175 -5.49 0.04 0.07
N GLY A 176 -6.34 0.96 -0.37
CA GLY A 176 -6.75 1.10 -1.77
C GLY A 176 -7.97 0.27 -2.17
N GLN A 177 -8.54 -0.53 -1.27
CA GLN A 177 -9.84 -1.21 -1.50
C GLN A 177 -11.00 -0.41 -0.90
N SER A 178 -12.19 -0.61 -1.48
CA SER A 178 -13.44 -0.14 -0.89
C SER A 178 -13.79 -0.96 0.36
N LEU A 179 -14.47 -0.33 1.30
CA LEU A 179 -15.12 -1.02 2.42
C LEU A 179 -16.24 -1.93 1.91
N PRO A 180 -16.75 -2.87 2.74
CA PRO A 180 -17.91 -3.67 2.38
C PRO A 180 -19.06 -2.82 1.86
N ALA A 181 -19.71 -3.27 0.79
CA ALA A 181 -20.77 -2.50 0.11
C ALA A 181 -21.93 -2.14 1.06
N GLU A 182 -22.20 -2.99 2.04
CA GLU A 182 -23.22 -2.78 3.07
C GLU A 182 -22.87 -1.68 4.07
N PHE A 183 -21.62 -1.20 4.13
CA PHE A 183 -21.20 -0.17 5.09
C PHE A 183 -22.12 1.04 5.06
N CYS A 184 -22.32 1.64 3.88
CA CYS A 184 -23.19 2.81 3.69
C CYS A 184 -24.65 2.55 4.07
N GLU A 185 -25.15 1.33 3.88
CA GLU A 185 -26.50 0.95 4.32
C GLU A 185 -26.59 0.89 5.84
N LYS A 186 -25.61 0.23 6.47
CA LYS A 186 -25.60 0.01 7.93
C LYS A 186 -25.38 1.29 8.70
N GLU A 187 -24.71 2.32 8.16
CA GLU A 187 -24.51 3.59 8.88
C GLU A 187 -25.81 4.22 9.39
N LYS A 188 -26.93 3.98 8.72
CA LYS A 188 -28.26 4.45 9.14
C LYS A 188 -28.63 3.96 10.54
N LYS A 189 -28.09 2.82 10.98
CA LYS A 189 -28.24 2.26 12.33
C LYS A 189 -27.77 3.26 13.39
N VAL A 190 -26.74 4.05 13.10
CA VAL A 190 -26.23 5.05 14.05
C VAL A 190 -27.28 6.14 14.33
N SER A 191 -28.04 6.55 13.31
CA SER A 191 -29.10 7.55 13.49
C SER A 191 -30.35 6.99 14.15
N GLU A 192 -30.60 5.68 14.05
CA GLU A 192 -31.67 4.96 14.77
C GLU A 192 -31.38 4.81 16.26
N ALA A 193 -30.10 4.83 16.65
CA ALA A 193 -29.65 4.60 18.02
C ALA A 193 -30.14 5.67 19.02
N ASP A 194 -30.25 5.26 20.27
CA ASP A 194 -30.48 6.11 21.45
C ASP A 194 -29.23 6.24 22.33
N MET A 195 -28.16 5.51 22.00
CA MET A 195 -26.83 5.69 22.56
C MET A 195 -25.77 5.17 21.58
N MET A 196 -24.63 5.85 21.53
CA MET A 196 -23.46 5.35 20.82
C MET A 196 -22.30 5.08 21.78
N LEU A 197 -21.76 3.85 21.76
CA LEU A 197 -20.52 3.50 22.43
C LEU A 197 -19.38 3.49 21.43
N VAL A 198 -18.28 4.18 21.73
CA VAL A 198 -17.06 4.18 20.92
C VAL A 198 -15.93 3.67 21.80
N MET A 199 -15.32 2.55 21.44
CA MET A 199 -14.39 1.85 22.33
C MET A 199 -13.09 1.48 21.61
N GLY A 200 -11.96 1.79 22.24
CA GLY A 200 -10.64 1.35 21.76
C GLY A 200 -10.27 1.81 20.34
N THR A 201 -10.67 3.01 19.93
CA THR A 201 -10.33 3.55 18.60
C THR A 201 -9.87 5.00 18.67
N SER A 202 -8.86 5.34 17.85
CA SER A 202 -8.35 6.71 17.71
C SER A 202 -9.21 7.59 16.80
N LEU A 203 -10.17 7.00 16.07
CA LEU A 203 -10.99 7.69 15.07
C LEU A 203 -10.17 8.47 14.01
N LYS A 204 -8.96 8.01 13.68
CA LYS A 204 -8.10 8.64 12.66
C LYS A 204 -8.36 8.16 11.24
N VAL A 205 -8.95 6.97 11.08
CA VAL A 205 -9.12 6.32 9.78
C VAL A 205 -10.55 6.49 9.28
N ALA A 206 -10.69 7.16 8.13
CA ALA A 206 -11.96 7.25 7.41
C ALA A 206 -12.25 5.95 6.66
N PRO A 207 -13.52 5.59 6.43
CA PRO A 207 -14.73 6.35 6.77
C PRO A 207 -15.24 6.12 8.21
N CYS A 208 -14.77 5.10 8.94
CA CYS A 208 -15.30 4.75 10.27
C CYS A 208 -15.22 5.90 11.29
N SER A 209 -14.21 6.78 11.18
CA SER A 209 -14.06 7.98 12.00
C SER A 209 -15.25 8.95 11.97
N ARG A 210 -16.11 8.89 10.93
CA ARG A 210 -17.29 9.77 10.81
C ARG A 210 -18.55 9.22 11.47
N LEU A 211 -18.62 7.92 11.78
CA LEU A 211 -19.81 7.29 12.35
C LEU A 211 -20.31 8.02 13.61
N PRO A 212 -19.44 8.43 14.57
CA PRO A 212 -19.90 9.18 15.76
C PRO A 212 -20.60 10.50 15.47
N ARG A 213 -20.44 11.07 14.27
CA ARG A 213 -21.12 12.31 13.87
C ARG A 213 -22.55 12.08 13.40
N LEU A 214 -22.88 10.86 12.99
CA LEU A 214 -24.19 10.47 12.50
C LEU A 214 -25.20 10.21 13.65
N ALA A 215 -24.71 10.09 14.89
CA ALA A 215 -25.56 10.05 16.06
C ALA A 215 -26.34 11.36 16.16
N ARG A 216 -27.65 11.26 16.44
CA ARG A 216 -28.55 12.42 16.53
C ARG A 216 -28.11 13.38 17.64
N GLU A 217 -28.51 14.64 17.51
CA GLU A 217 -28.34 15.61 18.58
C GLU A 217 -29.13 15.19 19.83
N GLY A 218 -28.58 15.40 21.02
CA GLY A 218 -29.17 14.92 22.28
C GLY A 218 -28.97 13.42 22.57
N VAL A 219 -28.46 12.62 21.63
CA VAL A 219 -28.10 11.21 21.88
C VAL A 219 -26.72 11.12 22.54
N PRO A 220 -26.59 10.47 23.71
CA PRO A 220 -25.31 10.29 24.37
C PRO A 220 -24.31 9.51 23.52
N ARG A 221 -23.08 10.02 23.47
CA ARG A 221 -21.92 9.32 22.89
C ARG A 221 -20.92 9.05 24.01
N VAL A 222 -20.57 7.79 24.22
CA VAL A 222 -19.64 7.38 25.29
C VAL A 222 -18.35 6.89 24.67
N LEU A 223 -17.23 7.53 25.00
CA LEU A 223 -15.90 7.11 24.59
C LEU A 223 -15.23 6.33 25.72
N VAL A 224 -14.93 5.05 25.47
CA VAL A 224 -14.10 4.22 26.36
C VAL A 224 -12.74 4.01 25.67
N ASN A 225 -11.73 4.78 26.07
CA ASN A 225 -10.44 4.77 25.38
C ASN A 225 -9.33 5.35 26.27
N ARG A 226 -8.06 5.03 25.97
CA ARG A 226 -6.92 5.61 26.71
C ARG A 226 -6.84 7.13 26.58
N GLU A 227 -7.17 7.63 25.39
CA GLU A 227 -7.08 9.04 25.03
C GLU A 227 -8.41 9.54 24.45
N THR A 228 -8.63 10.84 24.46
CA THR A 228 -9.73 11.46 23.71
C THR A 228 -9.54 11.22 22.20
N ALA A 229 -10.63 11.05 21.47
CA ALA A 229 -10.59 10.74 20.04
C ALA A 229 -11.65 11.51 19.24
N GLY A 230 -11.37 11.79 17.97
CA GLY A 230 -12.33 12.41 17.05
C GLY A 230 -12.80 13.79 17.51
N ASP A 231 -14.11 14.00 17.52
CA ASP A 231 -14.75 15.26 17.92
C ASP A 231 -15.52 15.16 19.24
N PHE A 232 -15.19 14.16 20.06
CA PHE A 232 -15.74 14.04 21.41
C PHE A 232 -15.37 15.28 22.24
N GLY A 233 -16.36 15.84 22.93
CA GLY A 233 -16.24 17.04 23.78
C GLY A 233 -16.85 18.28 23.16
N LYS A 234 -17.38 18.14 21.94
CA LYS A 234 -18.12 19.21 21.25
C LYS A 234 -19.61 19.17 21.54
N ARG A 235 -20.13 18.06 22.09
CA ARG A 235 -21.54 17.93 22.48
C ARG A 235 -21.65 17.84 24.01
N ALA A 236 -22.74 18.36 24.56
CA ALA A 236 -22.99 18.32 26.00
C ALA A 236 -23.23 16.89 26.51
N GLU A 237 -23.66 15.99 25.62
CA GLU A 237 -23.99 14.60 25.90
C GLU A 237 -22.80 13.64 25.73
N ASP A 238 -21.62 14.16 25.38
CA ASP A 238 -20.41 13.35 25.27
C ASP A 238 -19.90 12.95 26.66
N VAL A 239 -19.66 11.66 26.86
CA VAL A 239 -19.11 11.09 28.09
C VAL A 239 -17.79 10.38 27.81
N TYR A 240 -16.85 10.49 28.74
CA TYR A 240 -15.54 9.86 28.65
C TYR A 240 -15.33 8.86 29.79
N ILE A 241 -14.82 7.70 29.44
CA ILE A 241 -14.27 6.71 30.35
C ILE A 241 -12.82 6.48 29.92
N LEU A 242 -11.92 7.32 30.45
CA LEU A 242 -10.51 7.28 30.06
C LEU A 242 -9.74 6.19 30.81
N GLY A 243 -8.92 5.45 30.07
CA GLY A 243 -8.09 4.36 30.58
C GLY A 243 -8.10 3.14 29.66
N GLU A 244 -7.67 2.00 30.19
CA GLU A 244 -7.79 0.72 29.49
C GLU A 244 -9.26 0.37 29.25
N CYS A 245 -9.59 -0.20 28.08
CA CYS A 245 -10.97 -0.49 27.71
C CYS A 245 -11.62 -1.46 28.69
N ASP A 246 -10.94 -2.55 29.06
CA ASP A 246 -11.46 -3.55 29.98
C ASP A 246 -11.75 -2.96 31.38
N ASP A 247 -10.91 -2.05 31.87
CA ASP A 247 -11.14 -1.39 33.16
C ASP A 247 -12.33 -0.41 33.08
N GLY A 248 -12.43 0.34 31.99
CA GLY A 248 -13.56 1.23 31.74
C GLY A 248 -14.88 0.47 31.64
N VAL A 249 -14.88 -0.67 30.93
CA VAL A 249 -16.02 -1.56 30.80
C VAL A 249 -16.38 -2.21 32.13
N ARG A 250 -15.41 -2.65 32.94
CA ARG A 250 -15.69 -3.16 34.29
C ARG A 250 -16.36 -2.11 35.17
N LYS A 251 -15.90 -0.86 35.15
CA LYS A 251 -16.55 0.23 35.89
C LYS A 251 -18.00 0.47 35.42
N LEU A 252 -18.24 0.42 34.11
CA LEU A 252 -19.58 0.54 33.55
C LEU A 252 -20.47 -0.65 33.92
N ALA A 253 -19.95 -1.87 33.83
CA ALA A 253 -20.64 -3.09 34.23
C ALA A 253 -20.98 -3.10 35.73
N ASP A 254 -20.08 -2.63 36.58
CA ASP A 254 -20.30 -2.47 38.01
C ASP A 254 -21.43 -1.46 38.31
N ALA A 255 -21.38 -0.29 37.68
CA ALA A 255 -22.44 0.70 37.77
C ALA A 255 -23.79 0.18 37.25
N LEU A 256 -23.78 -0.78 36.31
CA LEU A 256 -24.95 -1.46 35.79
C LEU A 256 -25.42 -2.64 36.66
N GLY A 257 -24.59 -3.14 37.58
CA GLY A 257 -24.83 -4.37 38.34
C GLY A 257 -24.68 -5.65 37.50
N TRP A 258 -23.84 -5.61 36.47
CA TRP A 258 -23.66 -6.66 35.46
C TRP A 258 -22.31 -7.38 35.53
N THR A 259 -21.46 -7.04 36.51
CA THR A 259 -20.09 -7.54 36.63
C THR A 259 -20.02 -9.07 36.61
N GLU A 260 -20.80 -9.76 37.44
CA GLU A 260 -20.76 -11.23 37.53
C GLU A 260 -21.22 -11.91 36.23
N GLU A 261 -22.29 -11.40 35.60
CA GLU A 261 -22.79 -11.92 34.33
C GLU A 261 -21.76 -11.75 33.21
N MET A 262 -21.11 -10.58 33.14
CA MET A 262 -20.08 -10.27 32.15
C MET A 262 -18.83 -11.13 32.33
N GLU A 263 -18.31 -11.25 33.55
CA GLU A 263 -17.14 -12.07 33.87
C GLU A 263 -17.42 -13.57 33.61
N SER A 264 -18.65 -14.02 33.86
CA SER A 264 -19.08 -15.38 33.52
C SER A 264 -19.10 -15.63 32.01
N LEU A 265 -19.67 -14.71 31.22
CA LEU A 265 -19.67 -14.78 29.76
C LEU A 265 -18.25 -14.78 29.19
N TRP A 266 -17.38 -13.92 29.72
CA TRP A 266 -15.99 -13.85 29.29
C TRP A 266 -15.26 -15.17 29.51
N LYS A 267 -15.34 -15.75 30.72
CA LYS A 267 -14.72 -17.05 31.02
C LYS A 267 -15.25 -18.16 30.11
N ALA A 268 -16.56 -18.17 29.84
CA ALA A 268 -17.16 -19.15 28.93
C ALA A 268 -16.65 -19.00 27.49
N ALA A 269 -16.57 -17.77 26.98
CA ALA A 269 -16.04 -17.49 25.64
C ALA A 269 -14.56 -17.87 25.50
N VAL A 270 -13.74 -17.56 26.51
CA VAL A 270 -12.34 -17.96 26.56
C VAL A 270 -12.21 -19.49 26.54
N ALA A 271 -12.94 -20.20 27.40
CA ALA A 271 -12.91 -21.66 27.46
C ALA A 271 -13.39 -22.30 26.13
N ALA A 272 -14.41 -21.75 25.50
CA ALA A 272 -14.88 -22.20 24.19
C ALA A 272 -13.81 -22.00 23.10
N LYS A 273 -13.11 -20.86 23.12
CA LYS A 273 -12.02 -20.57 22.19
C LYS A 273 -10.84 -21.52 22.38
N GLU A 274 -10.46 -21.80 23.63
CA GLU A 274 -9.41 -22.78 23.96
C GLU A 274 -9.78 -24.19 23.51
N ALA A 275 -11.05 -24.60 23.67
CA ALA A 275 -11.53 -25.91 23.24
C ALA A 275 -11.61 -26.05 21.70
N ALA A 276 -11.87 -24.95 20.99
CA ALA A 276 -11.93 -24.89 19.53
C ALA A 276 -10.56 -24.62 18.88
N GLN A 277 -9.49 -24.55 19.67
CA GLN A 277 -8.16 -24.23 19.17
C GLN A 277 -7.66 -25.35 18.24
N GLU A 278 -7.52 -25.04 16.97
CA GLU A 278 -6.97 -25.98 15.99
C GLU A 278 -5.45 -26.09 16.11
N ASP A 279 -4.91 -27.27 15.87
CA ASP A 279 -3.47 -27.47 15.71
C ASP A 279 -3.02 -26.92 14.34
N TRP A 280 -2.06 -26.02 14.37
CA TRP A 280 -1.42 -25.40 13.20
C TRP A 280 0.08 -25.72 13.10
N GLY A 281 0.58 -26.66 13.92
CA GLY A 281 2.00 -27.02 14.02
C GLY A 281 2.80 -26.03 14.89
N GLU A 282 4.13 -26.16 14.87
CA GLU A 282 5.05 -25.33 15.68
C GLU A 282 4.89 -23.83 15.36
N GLU A 283 4.91 -22.96 16.37
CA GLU A 283 4.87 -21.50 16.15
C GLU A 283 6.26 -21.01 15.76
N GLU A 284 6.42 -20.57 14.50
CA GLU A 284 7.56 -19.73 14.09
C GLU A 284 7.26 -18.28 14.49
N SER A 285 8.23 -17.63 15.13
CA SER A 285 8.10 -16.22 15.49
C SER A 285 8.09 -15.33 14.24
N LEU A 286 7.53 -14.12 14.37
CA LEU A 286 7.54 -13.16 13.27
C LEU A 286 8.98 -12.87 12.80
N ASP A 287 9.89 -12.68 13.75
CA ASP A 287 11.26 -12.27 13.45
C ASP A 287 11.99 -13.40 12.69
N GLU A 288 11.81 -14.66 13.08
CA GLU A 288 12.32 -15.83 12.34
C GLU A 288 11.76 -15.92 10.91
N LEU A 289 10.46 -15.67 10.71
CA LEU A 289 9.85 -15.68 9.38
C LEU A 289 10.35 -14.54 8.49
N ILE A 290 10.55 -13.36 9.09
CA ILE A 290 11.11 -12.19 8.40
C ILE A 290 12.54 -12.46 7.99
N ASP A 291 13.36 -12.99 8.90
CA ASP A 291 14.77 -13.31 8.64
C ASP A 291 14.89 -14.39 7.57
N LYS A 292 14.13 -15.48 7.67
CA LYS A 292 14.08 -16.55 6.65
C LYS A 292 13.68 -16.02 5.27
N TYR A 293 12.68 -15.13 5.19
CA TYR A 293 12.32 -14.52 3.91
C TYR A 293 13.38 -13.53 3.42
N ALA A 294 13.95 -12.71 4.31
CA ALA A 294 15.02 -11.78 3.97
C ALA A 294 16.27 -12.51 3.47
N GLU A 295 16.61 -13.67 4.05
CA GLU A 295 17.68 -14.55 3.58
C GLU A 295 17.42 -15.04 2.15
N THR A 296 16.18 -15.43 1.82
CA THR A 296 15.83 -15.79 0.43
C THR A 296 15.98 -14.61 -0.54
N LEU A 297 15.78 -13.37 -0.07
CA LEU A 297 16.03 -12.17 -0.87
C LEU A 297 17.53 -11.87 -1.02
N THR A 298 18.37 -12.24 -0.06
CA THR A 298 19.83 -12.04 -0.13
C THR A 298 20.54 -13.10 -0.97
N ASP A 299 20.07 -14.36 -0.94
CA ASP A 299 20.53 -15.42 -1.83
C ASP A 299 20.07 -15.19 -3.27
N ALA A 300 18.92 -14.56 -3.43
CA ALA A 300 18.45 -14.10 -4.72
C ALA A 300 19.12 -12.77 -5.10
N ARG A 301 20.28 -12.86 -5.77
CA ARG A 301 20.69 -11.91 -6.82
C ARG A 301 19.68 -11.83 -8.00
N LYS A 302 18.47 -12.36 -7.81
CA LYS A 302 17.30 -12.29 -8.68
C LYS A 302 16.22 -11.55 -7.90
N ILE A 303 15.87 -10.36 -8.36
CA ILE A 303 14.59 -9.72 -8.05
C ILE A 303 13.51 -10.82 -8.12
N SER A 304 12.67 -10.97 -7.09
CA SER A 304 11.63 -12.02 -7.11
C SER A 304 10.81 -11.86 -8.39
N ASP A 305 10.47 -12.96 -9.06
CA ASP A 305 9.73 -12.90 -10.32
C ASP A 305 8.39 -12.14 -10.15
N GLY A 306 7.85 -12.01 -8.92
CA GLY A 306 6.70 -11.18 -8.57
C GLY A 306 7.02 -9.68 -8.57
N HIS A 307 8.12 -9.23 -7.98
CA HIS A 307 8.56 -7.83 -8.07
C HIS A 307 8.95 -7.42 -9.49
N LYS A 308 9.58 -8.33 -10.25
CA LYS A 308 9.89 -8.14 -11.66
C LYS A 308 8.60 -8.02 -12.48
N ARG A 309 7.63 -8.93 -12.30
CA ARG A 309 6.30 -8.86 -12.92
C ARG A 309 5.46 -7.66 -12.44
N MET A 310 5.68 -7.13 -11.25
CA MET A 310 5.03 -5.91 -10.75
C MET A 310 5.54 -4.68 -11.50
N LEU A 311 6.85 -4.54 -11.60
CA LEU A 311 7.48 -3.44 -12.33
C LEU A 311 7.12 -3.57 -13.82
N GLU A 312 7.31 -4.75 -14.41
CA GLU A 312 6.93 -5.04 -15.79
C GLU A 312 5.44 -4.78 -16.03
N ASN A 313 4.50 -5.33 -15.26
CA ASN A 313 3.07 -5.09 -15.52
C ASN A 313 2.59 -3.69 -15.14
N HIS A 314 3.07 -3.06 -14.06
CA HIS A 314 2.60 -1.72 -13.66
C HIS A 314 3.18 -0.64 -14.58
N LEU A 315 4.40 -0.85 -15.08
CA LEU A 315 4.99 -0.01 -16.11
C LEU A 315 4.43 -0.37 -17.46
N GLU A 316 4.31 -1.63 -17.86
CA GLU A 316 3.60 -2.03 -19.09
C GLU A 316 2.15 -1.57 -19.08
N THR A 317 1.43 -1.52 -17.97
CA THR A 317 0.04 -1.03 -17.94
C THR A 317 0.00 0.50 -17.98
N LYS A 318 0.91 1.21 -17.31
CA LYS A 318 1.02 2.67 -17.44
C LYS A 318 1.56 3.11 -18.80
N PHE A 319 2.54 2.39 -19.33
CA PHE A 319 3.08 2.54 -20.67
C PHE A 319 2.07 2.06 -21.70
N ALA A 320 1.28 1.00 -21.47
CA ALA A 320 0.19 0.57 -22.34
C ALA A 320 -0.98 1.54 -22.27
N ASP A 321 -1.26 2.22 -21.17
CA ASP A 321 -2.25 3.30 -21.14
C ASP A 321 -1.75 4.54 -21.90
N VAL A 322 -0.45 4.85 -21.81
CA VAL A 322 0.22 5.87 -22.64
C VAL A 322 0.26 5.44 -24.13
N LEU A 323 0.47 4.15 -24.39
CA LEU A 323 0.55 3.50 -25.69
C LEU A 323 -0.83 2.99 -26.22
N ASN A 324 -1.94 3.09 -25.47
CA ASN A 324 -3.31 2.76 -25.92
C ASN A 324 -4.17 4.01 -26.01
N LYS A 325 -3.82 5.08 -25.29
CA LYS A 325 -4.18 6.46 -25.69
C LYS A 325 -3.48 6.87 -27.01
N SER A 326 -2.73 5.95 -27.64
CA SER A 326 -1.80 6.19 -28.76
C SER A 326 -2.36 6.11 -30.18
N ARG A 327 -3.63 6.40 -30.44
CA ARG A 327 -3.87 7.01 -31.77
C ARG A 327 -3.16 8.37 -31.87
N TYR A 328 -3.05 9.09 -30.75
CA TYR A 328 -2.37 10.39 -30.68
C TYR A 328 -0.85 10.25 -30.46
N VAL A 329 -0.41 9.34 -29.57
CA VAL A 329 1.02 9.16 -29.21
C VAL A 329 1.85 8.44 -30.30
N ARG A 330 1.31 7.42 -30.99
CA ARG A 330 2.02 6.86 -32.17
C ARG A 330 2.11 7.89 -33.30
N GLN A 331 1.08 8.71 -33.50
CA GLN A 331 1.12 9.82 -34.45
C GLN A 331 2.07 10.94 -34.03
N SER A 332 2.23 11.25 -32.74
CA SER A 332 3.15 12.29 -32.27
C SER A 332 4.60 11.81 -32.20
N ILE A 333 4.88 10.55 -31.85
CA ILE A 333 6.23 9.97 -31.94
C ILE A 333 6.68 9.89 -33.41
N THR A 334 5.77 9.64 -34.36
CA THR A 334 6.08 9.64 -35.80
C THR A 334 6.06 11.04 -36.45
N ARG A 335 5.28 12.00 -35.93
CA ARG A 335 5.22 13.39 -36.45
C ARG A 335 6.25 14.35 -35.83
N ASP A 336 6.57 14.23 -34.54
CA ASP A 336 7.51 15.12 -33.82
C ASP A 336 8.92 14.51 -33.66
N ALA A 337 9.23 13.41 -34.36
CA ALA A 337 10.57 12.81 -34.41
C ALA A 337 11.67 13.72 -34.99
N SER A 338 11.31 14.92 -35.45
CA SER A 338 12.27 15.91 -35.93
C SER A 338 13.14 16.52 -34.83
N ALA A 339 12.79 16.42 -33.53
CA ALA A 339 13.37 17.31 -32.52
C ALA A 339 13.95 16.66 -31.24
N ASN A 340 14.57 15.46 -31.25
CA ASN A 340 15.18 14.90 -30.01
C ASN A 340 16.40 13.96 -30.21
N SER A 341 17.26 13.85 -29.20
CA SER A 341 18.73 13.80 -29.28
C SER A 341 19.46 12.54 -29.82
N THR A 342 18.78 11.50 -30.29
CA THR A 342 19.47 10.28 -30.84
C THR A 342 18.64 9.48 -31.84
N GLY A 343 17.54 10.04 -32.36
CA GLY A 343 16.67 9.40 -33.37
C GLY A 343 15.79 8.25 -32.86
N SER A 344 16.15 7.56 -31.77
CA SER A 344 15.37 6.42 -31.25
C SER A 344 14.11 6.80 -30.47
N GLY A 345 13.84 8.09 -30.23
CA GLY A 345 12.62 8.59 -29.57
C GLY A 345 12.67 8.73 -28.03
N LYS A 346 13.84 8.56 -27.40
CA LYS A 346 14.03 8.60 -25.93
C LYS A 346 13.49 9.87 -25.27
N SER A 347 13.97 11.03 -25.70
CA SER A 347 13.59 12.30 -25.09
C SER A 347 12.14 12.69 -25.36
N THR A 348 11.59 12.23 -26.49
CA THR A 348 10.15 12.37 -26.79
C THR A 348 9.33 11.57 -25.78
N LEU A 349 9.73 10.32 -25.51
CA LEU A 349 9.08 9.49 -24.50
C LEU A 349 9.22 10.11 -23.09
N ALA A 350 10.41 10.59 -22.72
CA ALA A 350 10.65 11.22 -21.43
C ALA A 350 9.76 12.45 -21.20
N LYS A 351 9.66 13.33 -22.20
CA LYS A 351 8.77 14.52 -22.16
C LYS A 351 7.31 14.12 -22.01
N LEU A 352 6.85 13.12 -22.76
CA LEU A 352 5.47 12.62 -22.69
C LEU A 352 5.12 12.07 -21.30
N VAL A 353 6.03 11.29 -20.70
CA VAL A 353 5.80 10.72 -19.37
C VAL A 353 5.77 11.83 -18.31
N CYS A 354 6.70 12.79 -18.33
CA CYS A 354 6.67 13.93 -17.38
C CYS A 354 5.43 14.82 -17.57
N SER A 355 4.93 14.98 -18.79
CA SER A 355 3.69 15.71 -19.06
C SER A 355 2.46 14.97 -18.52
N ALA A 356 2.41 13.64 -18.68
CA ALA A 356 1.31 12.82 -18.20
C ALA A 356 1.33 12.60 -16.68
N TYR A 357 2.51 12.64 -16.07
CA TYR A 357 2.72 12.39 -14.64
C TYR A 357 3.62 13.47 -14.02
N PRO A 358 3.04 14.55 -13.48
CA PRO A 358 3.79 15.67 -12.91
C PRO A 358 4.67 15.31 -11.70
N SER A 359 4.52 14.11 -11.13
CA SER A 359 5.38 13.58 -10.07
C SER A 359 6.71 13.00 -10.57
N PHE A 360 6.96 13.04 -11.90
CA PHE A 360 8.21 12.64 -12.50
C PHE A 360 9.09 13.84 -12.84
N THR A 361 10.33 13.82 -12.33
CA THR A 361 11.38 14.77 -12.67
C THR A 361 12.23 14.22 -13.81
N ARG A 362 12.35 14.97 -14.92
CA ARG A 362 13.25 14.63 -16.03
C ARG A 362 14.65 15.16 -15.74
N LEU A 363 15.65 14.28 -15.79
CA LEU A 363 17.06 14.64 -15.81
C LEU A 363 17.59 14.36 -17.21
N SER A 364 18.14 15.39 -17.88
CA SER A 364 18.64 15.31 -19.25
C SER A 364 20.01 15.95 -19.34
N ILE A 365 20.97 15.21 -19.88
CA ILE A 365 22.35 15.68 -20.12
C ILE A 365 22.33 16.84 -21.11
N ASP A 366 21.62 16.68 -22.23
CA ASP A 366 21.55 17.70 -23.29
C ASP A 366 20.94 19.01 -22.75
N ALA A 367 19.85 18.91 -21.99
CA ALA A 367 19.22 20.09 -21.38
C ALA A 367 20.13 20.77 -20.35
N TYR A 368 20.87 19.99 -19.55
CA TYR A 368 21.84 20.52 -18.59
C TYR A 368 22.96 21.27 -19.30
N ILE A 369 23.58 20.66 -20.31
CA ILE A 369 24.68 21.29 -21.07
C ILE A 369 24.17 22.57 -21.76
N TYR A 370 22.98 22.52 -22.37
CA TYR A 370 22.39 23.69 -22.99
C TYR A 370 22.14 24.84 -22.01
N SER A 371 21.57 24.56 -20.83
CA SER A 371 21.26 25.62 -19.88
C SER A 371 22.48 26.27 -19.23
N HIS A 372 23.62 25.56 -19.17
CA HIS A 372 24.85 26.04 -18.53
C HIS A 372 25.89 26.57 -19.52
N HIS A 373 25.97 25.97 -20.71
CA HIS A 373 27.06 26.22 -21.67
C HIS A 373 26.56 26.62 -23.08
N GLY A 374 25.27 26.48 -23.37
CA GLY A 374 24.68 26.84 -24.67
C GLY A 374 24.73 25.71 -25.71
N LEU A 375 24.68 26.05 -26.99
CA LEU A 375 24.62 25.11 -28.12
C LEU A 375 26.01 24.61 -28.55
N TYR A 376 26.10 23.29 -28.79
CA TYR A 376 27.32 22.64 -29.28
C TYR A 376 27.76 23.23 -30.62
N ASN A 377 29.05 23.60 -30.70
CA ASN A 377 29.66 24.15 -31.90
C ASN A 377 28.98 25.45 -32.41
N VAL A 378 28.32 26.16 -31.50
CA VAL A 378 27.75 27.50 -31.70
C VAL A 378 28.21 28.40 -30.56
N ASP A 379 27.84 28.06 -29.32
CA ASP A 379 28.18 28.85 -28.12
C ASP A 379 29.48 28.38 -27.47
N TYR A 380 29.88 27.13 -27.71
CA TYR A 380 31.17 26.60 -27.25
C TYR A 380 31.86 25.69 -28.30
N PRO A 381 33.21 25.56 -28.26
CA PRO A 381 33.96 24.75 -29.21
C PRO A 381 33.74 23.25 -28.98
N LYS A 382 33.81 22.44 -30.05
CA LYS A 382 33.60 20.98 -30.00
C LYS A 382 34.46 20.27 -28.96
N GLU A 383 35.67 20.76 -28.75
CA GLU A 383 36.69 20.20 -27.86
C GLU A 383 36.28 20.23 -26.38
N HIS A 384 35.34 21.12 -26.02
CA HIS A 384 34.87 21.25 -24.64
C HIS A 384 33.70 20.30 -24.32
N TYR A 385 33.13 19.62 -25.33
CA TYR A 385 31.93 18.80 -25.14
C TYR A 385 32.15 17.63 -24.20
N GLU A 386 33.26 16.91 -24.30
CA GLU A 386 33.57 15.78 -23.40
C GLU A 386 33.67 16.26 -21.95
N LYS A 387 34.32 17.41 -21.71
CA LYS A 387 34.41 18.02 -20.39
C LYS A 387 33.03 18.41 -19.84
N TYR A 388 32.15 18.97 -20.67
CA TYR A 388 30.80 19.35 -20.25
C TYR A 388 29.88 18.15 -20.07
N LEU A 389 30.12 17.06 -20.78
CA LEU A 389 29.47 15.78 -20.57
C LEU A 389 29.80 15.22 -19.18
N ASP A 390 31.09 15.18 -18.82
CA ASP A 390 31.55 14.75 -17.50
C ASP A 390 30.97 15.62 -16.38
N GLU A 391 30.94 16.95 -16.59
CA GLU A 391 30.35 17.92 -15.65
C GLU A 391 28.84 17.67 -15.47
N ALA A 392 28.11 17.51 -16.57
CA ALA A 392 26.68 17.23 -16.55
C ALA A 392 26.37 15.90 -15.88
N GLU A 393 27.11 14.84 -16.20
CA GLU A 393 26.94 13.53 -15.56
C GLU A 393 27.19 13.61 -14.05
N ALA A 394 28.26 14.27 -13.61
CA ALA A 394 28.57 14.42 -12.19
C ALA A 394 27.46 15.19 -11.46
N ALA A 395 26.99 16.31 -12.02
CA ALA A 395 25.93 17.12 -11.44
C ALA A 395 24.59 16.36 -11.38
N LEU A 396 24.23 15.66 -12.46
CA LEU A 396 22.98 14.89 -12.52
C LEU A 396 23.01 13.65 -11.64
N LYS A 397 24.18 13.01 -11.44
CA LYS A 397 24.35 11.94 -10.43
C LYS A 397 24.10 12.48 -9.03
N GLN A 398 24.68 13.63 -8.65
CA GLN A 398 24.42 14.24 -7.35
C GLN A 398 22.94 14.61 -7.17
N GLN A 399 22.32 15.18 -8.21
CA GLN A 399 20.90 15.53 -8.19
C GLN A 399 20.01 14.28 -8.06
N LEU A 400 20.34 13.20 -8.78
CA LEU A 400 19.63 11.92 -8.69
C LEU A 400 19.70 11.36 -7.28
N VAL A 401 20.91 11.26 -6.71
CA VAL A 401 21.13 10.77 -5.34
C VAL A 401 20.32 11.60 -4.35
N HIS A 402 20.37 12.94 -4.46
CA HIS A 402 19.61 13.82 -3.60
C HIS A 402 18.09 13.58 -3.69
N ILE A 403 17.55 13.43 -4.91
CA ILE A 403 16.12 13.14 -5.12
C ILE A 403 15.75 11.77 -4.55
N LEU A 404 16.60 10.76 -4.68
CA LEU A 404 16.34 9.41 -4.18
C LEU A 404 16.41 9.33 -2.65
N GLU A 405 17.35 10.05 -2.04
CA GLU A 405 17.55 10.04 -0.59
C GLU A 405 16.54 10.94 0.17
N HIS A 406 16.10 12.05 -0.44
CA HIS A 406 15.34 13.10 0.26
C HIS A 406 13.99 13.43 -0.39
N GLY A 407 13.72 12.93 -1.60
CA GLY A 407 12.55 13.27 -2.40
C GLY A 407 11.49 12.17 -2.46
N ASN A 408 10.22 12.57 -2.55
CA ASN A 408 9.09 11.67 -2.86
C ASN A 408 8.74 11.66 -4.37
N SER A 409 9.72 11.91 -5.24
CA SER A 409 9.50 12.08 -6.70
C SER A 409 10.13 10.95 -7.50
N ASN A 410 9.48 10.57 -8.59
CA ASN A 410 10.05 9.60 -9.53
C ASN A 410 10.98 10.34 -10.50
N VAL A 411 12.00 9.66 -11.03
CA VAL A 411 12.98 10.29 -11.93
C VAL A 411 13.00 9.57 -13.27
N ILE A 412 13.06 10.35 -14.36
CA ILE A 412 13.36 9.85 -15.70
C ILE A 412 14.77 10.30 -16.06
N LEU A 413 15.65 9.33 -16.27
CA LEU A 413 16.98 9.56 -16.83
C LEU A 413 16.88 9.54 -18.36
N ASP A 414 16.91 10.73 -18.95
CA ASP A 414 16.89 10.91 -20.40
C ASP A 414 18.30 10.94 -20.96
N PHE A 415 19.00 9.80 -20.79
CA PHE A 415 20.41 9.61 -21.18
C PHE A 415 20.53 8.49 -22.22
N SER A 416 21.68 8.46 -22.89
CA SER A 416 22.02 7.39 -23.83
C SER A 416 22.83 6.30 -23.13
N PHE A 417 22.15 5.26 -22.68
CA PHE A 417 22.76 4.09 -22.03
C PHE A 417 23.25 3.04 -23.04
N ALA A 418 24.15 3.45 -23.93
CA ALA A 418 24.59 2.62 -25.07
C ALA A 418 25.39 1.38 -24.65
N PHE A 419 26.19 1.49 -23.59
CA PHE A 419 27.07 0.43 -23.11
C PHE A 419 26.54 -0.21 -21.84
N ARG A 420 26.72 -1.53 -21.73
CA ARG A 420 26.29 -2.32 -20.58
C ARG A 420 27.01 -1.88 -19.31
N GLN A 421 28.31 -1.60 -19.39
CA GLN A 421 29.07 -1.11 -18.24
C GLN A 421 28.44 0.14 -17.63
N VAL A 422 28.08 1.13 -18.46
CA VAL A 422 27.43 2.37 -17.99
C VAL A 422 26.05 2.06 -17.41
N ARG A 423 25.28 1.16 -18.02
CA ARG A 423 23.99 0.70 -17.44
C ARG A 423 24.18 0.13 -16.04
N ASP A 424 25.17 -0.73 -15.87
CA ASP A 424 25.43 -1.40 -14.59
C ASP A 424 25.90 -0.40 -13.52
N GLU A 425 26.73 0.58 -13.87
CA GLU A 425 27.16 1.67 -12.99
C GLU A 425 25.98 2.52 -12.49
N TRP A 426 25.08 2.94 -13.38
CA TRP A 426 23.92 3.74 -13.00
C TRP A 426 22.87 2.92 -12.23
N LYS A 427 22.67 1.64 -12.57
CA LYS A 427 21.83 0.72 -11.80
C LYS A 427 22.36 0.54 -10.38
N ALA A 428 23.68 0.41 -10.22
CA ALA A 428 24.33 0.32 -8.93
C ALA A 428 24.11 1.61 -8.11
N LEU A 429 24.40 2.77 -8.68
CA LEU A 429 24.19 4.08 -8.04
C LEU A 429 22.74 4.26 -7.55
N ILE A 430 21.76 3.98 -8.42
CA ILE A 430 20.33 4.08 -8.06
C ILE A 430 20.00 3.15 -6.89
N SER A 431 20.49 1.91 -6.94
CA SER A 431 20.21 0.89 -5.92
C SER A 431 20.88 1.22 -4.59
N GLU A 432 22.11 1.73 -4.61
CA GLU A 432 22.89 2.15 -3.44
C GLU A 432 22.24 3.35 -2.74
N SER A 433 21.67 4.28 -3.50
CA SER A 433 20.89 5.41 -2.97
C SER A 433 19.46 5.05 -2.57
N GLY A 434 19.14 3.76 -2.43
CA GLY A 434 17.82 3.28 -2.01
C GLY A 434 16.71 3.38 -3.07
N GLY A 435 17.06 3.78 -4.29
CA GLY A 435 16.16 3.88 -5.43
C GLY A 435 15.93 2.53 -6.12
N ARG A 436 14.90 2.50 -6.98
CA ARG A 436 14.61 1.37 -7.88
C ARG A 436 14.69 1.84 -9.32
N TRP A 437 15.25 1.01 -10.19
CA TRP A 437 15.43 1.35 -11.60
C TRP A 437 14.55 0.50 -12.51
N VAL A 438 14.29 1.05 -13.69
CA VAL A 438 13.59 0.41 -14.82
C VAL A 438 14.43 0.72 -16.04
N LEU A 439 14.83 -0.32 -16.77
CA LEU A 439 15.50 -0.14 -18.05
C LEU A 439 14.45 -0.20 -19.16
N VAL A 440 14.36 0.86 -19.97
CA VAL A 440 13.48 0.91 -21.15
C VAL A 440 14.33 0.91 -22.40
N TYR A 441 14.14 -0.10 -23.26
CA TYR A 441 14.81 -0.21 -24.55
C TYR A 441 13.82 0.10 -25.67
N LEU A 442 14.12 1.15 -26.45
CA LEU A 442 13.39 1.48 -27.67
C LEU A 442 14.03 0.74 -28.83
N ASP A 443 13.42 -0.36 -29.25
CA ASP A 443 13.86 -1.18 -30.39
C ASP A 443 13.40 -0.49 -31.67
N ALA A 444 14.33 0.19 -32.33
CA ALA A 444 14.10 0.98 -33.54
C ALA A 444 15.01 0.46 -34.65
N ASP A 445 14.48 0.30 -35.85
CA ASP A 445 15.29 -0.10 -37.00
C ASP A 445 16.43 0.94 -37.25
N PRO A 446 17.68 0.50 -37.43
CA PRO A 446 18.81 1.40 -37.69
C PRO A 446 18.62 2.33 -38.90
N THR A 447 17.85 1.92 -39.91
CA THR A 447 17.50 2.76 -41.07
C THR A 447 16.58 3.90 -40.66
N GLU A 448 15.62 3.61 -39.78
CA GLU A 448 14.69 4.60 -39.24
C GLU A 448 15.41 5.57 -38.28
N ILE A 449 16.36 5.09 -37.47
CA ILE A 449 17.22 5.94 -36.64
C ILE A 449 18.00 6.93 -37.53
N ARG A 450 18.66 6.44 -38.60
CA ARG A 450 19.39 7.30 -39.55
C ARG A 450 18.47 8.34 -40.19
N ARG A 451 17.27 7.95 -40.62
CA ARG A 451 16.26 8.87 -41.18
C ARG A 451 15.88 9.98 -40.20
N ARG A 452 15.63 9.63 -38.93
CA ARG A 452 15.23 10.58 -37.88
C ARG A 452 16.37 11.53 -37.50
N VAL A 453 17.61 11.03 -37.41
CA VAL A 453 18.79 11.87 -37.15
C VAL A 453 19.04 12.85 -38.30
N ALA A 454 18.88 12.41 -39.56
CA ALA A 454 19.01 13.28 -40.73
C ALA A 454 17.95 14.39 -40.73
N ALA A 455 16.68 14.06 -40.44
CA ALA A 455 15.61 15.05 -40.32
C ALA A 455 15.87 16.05 -39.18
N ARG A 456 16.40 15.58 -38.05
CA ARG A 456 16.80 16.42 -36.92
C ARG A 456 17.92 17.41 -37.26
N ASN A 457 18.97 16.92 -37.91
CA ASN A 457 20.10 17.75 -38.30
C ASN A 457 19.72 18.84 -39.32
N ALA A 458 18.61 18.67 -40.04
CA ALA A 458 18.08 19.62 -41.01
C ALA A 458 17.20 20.74 -40.41
N LEU A 459 16.89 20.70 -39.11
CA LEU A 459 16.12 21.76 -38.44
C LEU A 459 16.90 23.07 -38.34
N THR A 460 16.23 24.19 -38.62
CA THR A 460 16.79 25.56 -38.58
C THR A 460 16.84 26.15 -37.17
N GLU A 461 15.94 25.75 -36.28
CA GLU A 461 15.94 26.12 -34.86
C GLU A 461 16.42 24.93 -34.04
N LYS A 462 17.51 25.10 -33.28
CA LYS A 462 18.04 24.11 -32.36
C LYS A 462 17.67 24.52 -30.93
N ASP A 463 17.09 23.60 -30.18
CA ASP A 463 16.72 23.77 -28.77
C ASP A 463 17.60 22.90 -27.87
N GLY A 464 17.42 23.00 -26.54
CA GLY A 464 18.23 22.27 -25.57
C GLY A 464 18.16 20.74 -25.64
N ASP A 465 17.19 20.17 -26.38
CA ASP A 465 17.06 18.72 -26.57
C ASP A 465 17.59 18.25 -27.95
N SER A 466 18.06 19.20 -28.77
CA SER A 466 18.72 19.00 -30.06
C SER A 466 20.07 19.71 -30.14
N ALA A 467 20.62 20.09 -28.97
CA ALA A 467 21.84 20.89 -28.85
C ALA A 467 23.06 20.23 -29.48
N PHE A 468 23.15 18.89 -29.49
CA PHE A 468 24.29 18.15 -30.03
C PHE A 468 24.07 17.68 -31.49
N TYR A 469 24.99 18.04 -32.38
CA TYR A 469 24.96 17.66 -33.80
C TYR A 469 25.62 16.27 -34.02
N LEU A 470 24.83 15.27 -34.41
CA LEU A 470 25.34 13.93 -34.75
C LEU A 470 25.80 13.92 -36.21
N THR A 471 27.08 13.74 -36.47
CA THR A 471 27.55 13.40 -37.83
C THR A 471 27.23 11.93 -38.13
N GLU A 472 27.23 11.54 -39.42
CA GLU A 472 27.06 10.13 -39.81
C GLU A 472 28.15 9.24 -39.20
N ASP A 473 29.41 9.71 -39.17
CA ASP A 473 30.51 8.96 -38.55
C ASP A 473 30.32 8.76 -37.03
N VAL A 474 29.72 9.74 -36.34
CA VAL A 474 29.41 9.64 -34.91
C VAL A 474 28.24 8.69 -34.71
N LEU A 475 27.19 8.80 -35.54
CA LEU A 475 26.04 7.90 -35.49
C LEU A 475 26.44 6.43 -35.74
N GLU A 476 27.30 6.18 -36.72
CA GLU A 476 27.78 4.84 -37.05
C GLU A 476 28.61 4.24 -35.91
N ARG A 477 29.46 5.04 -35.25
CA ARG A 477 30.18 4.63 -34.03
C ARG A 477 29.22 4.30 -32.87
N TYR A 478 28.16 5.08 -32.70
CA TYR A 478 27.13 4.79 -31.71
C TYR A 478 26.38 3.49 -32.02
N LEU A 479 25.95 3.28 -33.27
CA LEU A 479 25.20 2.10 -33.67
C LEU A 479 26.04 0.82 -33.61
N SER A 480 27.31 0.89 -34.04
CA SER A 480 28.25 -0.25 -34.00
C SER A 480 28.72 -0.59 -32.59
N GLY A 481 28.84 0.41 -31.70
CA GLY A 481 29.22 0.23 -30.30
C GLY A 481 28.03 -0.05 -29.37
N PHE A 482 26.79 0.04 -29.85
CA PHE A 482 25.61 -0.13 -29.02
C PHE A 482 25.45 -1.58 -28.55
N GLU A 483 25.49 -1.80 -27.24
CA GLU A 483 25.23 -3.09 -26.63
C GLU A 483 23.75 -3.21 -26.32
N ARG A 484 23.01 -3.93 -27.17
CA ARG A 484 21.59 -4.21 -26.95
C ARG A 484 21.38 -4.84 -25.56
N PRO A 485 20.50 -4.29 -24.71
CA PRO A 485 20.19 -4.92 -23.43
C PRO A 485 19.42 -6.21 -23.69
N VAL A 486 19.94 -7.32 -23.17
CA VAL A 486 19.32 -8.65 -23.27
C VAL A 486 19.41 -9.33 -21.92
N GLY A 487 18.26 -9.58 -21.30
CA GLY A 487 18.19 -10.26 -19.99
C GLY A 487 18.66 -9.40 -18.82
N GLU A 488 18.65 -8.07 -19.00
CA GLU A 488 19.04 -7.06 -18.01
C GLU A 488 17.84 -6.54 -17.20
N GLY A 489 16.64 -7.05 -17.43
CA GLY A 489 15.40 -6.52 -16.85
C GLY A 489 14.82 -5.35 -17.66
N GLU A 490 15.11 -5.33 -18.96
CA GLU A 490 14.65 -4.33 -19.90
C GLU A 490 13.18 -4.53 -20.31
N ILE A 491 12.45 -3.41 -20.39
CA ILE A 491 11.16 -3.32 -21.09
C ILE A 491 11.46 -2.94 -22.53
N VAL A 492 11.11 -3.79 -23.48
CA VAL A 492 11.34 -3.56 -24.91
C VAL A 492 10.10 -2.92 -25.54
N ILE A 493 10.28 -1.76 -26.17
CA ILE A 493 9.25 -1.05 -26.92
C ILE A 493 9.69 -0.98 -28.38
N ASN A 494 8.94 -1.64 -29.26
CA ASN A 494 9.15 -1.50 -30.71
C ASN A 494 8.63 -0.13 -31.17
N VAL A 495 9.50 0.67 -31.80
CA VAL A 495 9.20 2.07 -32.18
C VAL A 495 9.22 2.32 -33.71
N ASP A 496 9.09 1.25 -34.47
CA ASP A 496 8.94 1.27 -35.94
C ASP A 496 7.58 1.84 -36.39
#